data_AF-A0A7K1AW80-F1
#
_entry.id   AF-A0A7K1AW80-F1
#
_cell.length_a   1.000
_cell.length_b   1.000
_cell.length_c   1.000
_cell.angle_alpha   90.00
_cell.angle_beta   90.00
_cell.angle_gamma   90.00
#
_symmetry.space_group_name_H-M   'P 1'
#
loop_
_entity.id
_entity.type
_entity.pdbx_description
1 polymer ?
#
loop_
_entity_poly.entity_id
_entity_poly.type
_entity_poly.pdbx_seq_one_letter_code
_entity_poly.pdbx_strand_id
1 'polypeptide(L)' 'RVAVLSYHSGEDRIVKSRFRQHATGGCECPVHLPCGCGAVSTVRLVRSAAKPSADEQTMNPRSTSARLRVVEVI' A
#
# COMPACT_ATOMS: atom_id res chain seq x y z
N ARG A 1 -4.68 9.38 8.68
CA ARG A 1 -4.31 8.04 8.14
C ARG A 1 -5.24 7.71 6.98
N VAL A 2 -4.76 6.99 5.97
CA VAL A 2 -5.59 6.48 4.86
C VAL A 2 -5.51 4.95 4.86
N ALA A 3 -6.66 4.29 4.92
CA ALA A 3 -6.78 2.84 4.88
C ALA A 3 -7.66 2.45 3.71
N VAL A 4 -7.21 1.47 2.92
CA VAL A 4 -7.95 0.99 1.74
C VAL A 4 -8.06 -0.53 1.82
N LEU A 5 -9.29 -1.01 1.64
CA LEU A 5 -9.61 -2.42 1.42
C LEU A 5 -9.89 -2.64 -0.06
N SER A 6 -9.17 -3.56 -0.67
CA SER A 6 -9.39 -4.01 -2.05
C SER A 6 -9.71 -5.49 -2.07
N TYR A 7 -10.63 -5.92 -2.95
CA TYR A 7 -11.05 -7.32 -3.09
C TYR A 7 -10.52 -7.94 -4.38
N HIS A 8 -10.25 -7.11 -5.40
CA HIS A 8 -9.74 -7.56 -6.68
C HIS A 8 -8.26 -7.22 -6.87
N SER A 9 -7.54 -8.04 -7.63
CA SER A 9 -6.11 -7.84 -7.88
C SER A 9 -5.82 -6.54 -8.65
N GLY A 10 -6.75 -6.09 -9.50
CA GLY A 10 -6.65 -4.82 -10.21
C GLY A 10 -6.68 -3.62 -9.26
N GLU A 11 -7.63 -3.61 -8.32
CA GLU A 11 -7.76 -2.59 -7.29
C GLU A 11 -6.50 -2.54 -6.41
N ASP A 12 -6.06 -3.70 -5.90
CA ASP A 12 -4.88 -3.78 -5.03
C ASP A 12 -3.62 -3.25 -5.73
N ARG A 13 -3.47 -3.53 -7.04
CA ARG A 13 -2.36 -3.02 -7.84
C ARG A 13 -2.37 -1.50 -7.93
N ILE A 14 -3.54 -0.89 -8.16
CA ILE A 14 -3.70 0.57 -8.23
C ILE A 14 -3.34 1.20 -6.89
N VAL A 15 -3.90 0.67 -5.78
CA VAL A 15 -3.63 1.17 -4.43
C VAL A 15 -2.15 1.05 -4.08
N LYS A 16 -1.54 -0.11 -4.36
CA LYS A 16 -0.10 -0.34 -4.15
C LYS A 16 0.75 0.68 -4.92
N SER A 17 0.42 0.93 -6.18
CA SER A 17 1.14 1.87 -7.03
C SER A 17 1.06 3.29 -6.49
N ARG A 18 -0.15 3.76 -6.17
CA ARG A 18 -0.38 5.11 -5.61
C ARG A 18 0.32 5.30 -4.27
N PHE A 19 0.17 4.35 -3.35
CA PHE A 19 0.83 4.45 -2.04
C PHE A 19 2.35 4.46 -2.16
N ARG A 20 2.92 3.65 -3.07
CA ARG A 20 4.36 3.69 -3.35
C ARG A 20 4.80 5.03 -3.92
N GLN A 21 4.06 5.56 -4.90
CA GLN A 21 4.34 6.86 -5.52
C GLN A 21 4.39 7.98 -4.47
N HIS A 22 3.40 8.04 -3.59
CA HIS A 22 3.36 9.06 -2.52
C HIS A 22 4.41 8.82 -1.43
N ALA A 23 4.75 7.55 -1.14
CA ALA A 23 5.76 7.21 -0.13
C ALA A 23 7.18 7.50 -0.61
N THR A 24 7.46 7.39 -1.92
CA THR A 24 8.77 7.73 -2.49
C THR A 24 8.84 9.15 -3.04
N GLY A 25 7.72 9.89 -3.05
CA GLY A 25 7.62 11.19 -3.74
C GLY A 25 7.74 11.08 -5.26
N GLY A 26 7.57 9.88 -5.83
CA GLY A 26 7.82 9.60 -7.25
C GLY A 26 9.29 9.42 -7.60
N CYS A 27 10.18 9.19 -6.63
CA CYS A 27 11.59 8.93 -6.91
C CYS A 27 11.78 7.67 -7.78
N GLU A 28 12.54 7.83 -8.87
CA GLU A 28 12.95 6.76 -9.79
C GLU A 28 14.48 6.57 -9.82
N CYS A 29 15.22 7.23 -8.93
CA CYS A 29 16.67 7.09 -8.86
C CYS A 29 17.09 5.63 -8.56
N PRO A 30 18.24 5.18 -9.08
CA PRO A 30 18.76 3.84 -8.79
C PRO A 30 19.01 3.64 -7.29
N VAL A 31 18.59 2.50 -6.75
CA VAL A 31 18.63 2.21 -5.29
C VAL A 31 20.05 2.25 -4.70
N HIS A 32 21.06 1.96 -5.51
CA HIS A 32 22.46 1.88 -5.06
C HIS A 32 23.28 3.14 -5.36
N LEU A 33 22.63 4.23 -5.79
CA LEU A 33 23.29 5.51 -6.06
C LEU A 33 22.70 6.61 -5.18
N PRO A 34 23.48 7.67 -4.85
CA PRO A 34 22.94 8.83 -4.15
C PRO A 34 21.74 9.43 -4.90
N CYS A 35 20.63 9.61 -4.19
CA CYS A 35 19.45 10.25 -4.75
C CYS A 35 19.70 11.76 -4.95
N GLY A 36 19.42 12.26 -6.14
CA GLY A 36 19.55 13.68 -6.49
C GLY A 36 18.29 14.31 -7.12
N CYS A 37 17.17 13.58 -7.15
CA CYS A 37 15.96 14.04 -7.87
C CYS A 37 15.05 15.00 -7.09
N GLY A 38 15.30 15.21 -5.79
CA GLY A 38 14.49 16.11 -4.96
C GLY A 38 13.06 15.61 -4.66
N ALA A 39 12.75 14.34 -4.92
CA ALA A 39 11.45 13.76 -4.62
C ALA A 39 11.12 13.84 -3.12
N VAL A 40 9.92 14.30 -2.80
CA VAL A 40 9.45 14.49 -1.42
C VAL A 40 8.35 13.50 -1.08
N SER A 41 8.58 12.70 -0.04
CA SER A 41 7.56 11.78 0.49
C SER A 41 6.44 12.56 1.18
N THR A 42 5.19 12.20 0.88
CA THR A 42 3.99 12.81 1.49
C THR A 42 3.28 11.87 2.45
N VAL A 43 3.63 10.58 2.41
CA VAL A 43 3.02 9.56 3.27
C VAL A 43 4.05 8.54 3.72
N ARG A 44 3.85 7.99 4.91
CA ARG A 44 4.60 6.85 5.44
C ARG A 44 3.77 5.57 5.31
N LEU A 45 4.38 4.51 4.79
CA LEU A 45 3.75 3.17 4.75
C LEU A 45 3.64 2.61 6.17
N VAL A 46 2.41 2.35 6.61
CA VAL A 46 2.12 1.73 7.91
C VAL A 46 1.87 0.24 7.75
N ARG A 47 1.16 -0.15 6.69
CA ARG A 47 0.83 -1.55 6.39
C ARG A 47 0.83 -1.79 4.89
N SER A 48 1.73 -2.66 4.43
CA SER A 48 1.94 -2.94 3.01
C SER A 48 0.74 -3.67 2.39
N ALA A 49 0.38 -4.85 2.89
CA ALA A 49 -0.84 -5.57 2.55
C ALA A 49 -1.14 -6.60 3.66
N ALA A 50 -2.28 -6.49 4.33
CA ALA A 50 -2.75 -7.50 5.27
C ALA A 50 -3.95 -8.26 4.71
N LYS A 51 -3.97 -9.57 5.00
CA LYS A 51 -5.05 -10.49 4.65
C LYS A 51 -5.92 -10.74 5.89
N PRO A 52 -7.19 -11.13 5.71
CA PRO A 52 -8.02 -11.61 6.82
C PRO A 52 -7.40 -12.83 7.50
N SER A 53 -7.73 -13.05 8.77
CA SER A 53 -7.36 -14.29 9.47
C SER A 53 -8.13 -15.49 8.92
N ALA A 54 -7.75 -16.71 9.32
CA ALA A 54 -8.51 -17.91 8.97
C ALA A 54 -9.93 -17.86 9.58
N ASP A 55 -10.04 -17.49 10.85
CA ASP A 55 -11.33 -17.38 11.57
C ASP A 55 -12.25 -16.35 10.90
N GLU A 56 -11.71 -15.21 10.46
CA GLU A 56 -12.47 -14.20 9.73
C GLU A 56 -12.97 -14.72 8.38
N GLN A 57 -12.18 -15.52 7.67
CA GLN A 57 -12.60 -16.14 6.41
C GLN A 57 -13.72 -17.17 6.62
N THR A 58 -13.69 -17.91 7.73
CA THR A 58 -14.76 -18.85 8.10
C THR A 58 -16.05 -18.12 8.46
N MET A 59 -15.98 -17.06 9.28
CA MET A 59 -17.15 -16.28 9.70
C MET A 59 -17.68 -15.35 8.59
N ASN A 60 -16.81 -14.91 7.69
CA ASN A 60 -17.11 -14.00 6.61
C ASN A 60 -16.37 -14.43 5.33
N PRO A 61 -16.94 -15.37 4.54
CA PRO A 61 -16.31 -15.87 3.32
C PRO A 61 -15.97 -14.78 2.28
N ARG A 62 -16.71 -13.65 2.29
CA ARG A 62 -16.43 -12.49 1.41
C ARG A 62 -15.07 -11.85 1.71
N SER A 63 -14.56 -12.00 2.94
CA SER A 63 -13.27 -11.43 3.34
C SER A 63 -12.08 -12.10 2.64
N THR A 64 -12.21 -13.35 2.15
CA THR A 64 -11.12 -14.17 1.59
C THR A 64 -10.20 -13.43 0.61
N SER A 65 -10.78 -12.56 -0.22
CA SER A 65 -10.02 -11.81 -1.24
C SER A 65 -9.57 -10.42 -0.78
N ALA A 66 -9.98 -9.99 0.41
CA ALA A 66 -9.69 -8.68 0.96
C ALA A 66 -8.20 -8.49 1.23
N ARG A 67 -7.69 -7.32 0.86
CA ARG A 67 -6.34 -6.84 1.16
C ARG A 67 -6.45 -5.46 1.76
N LEU A 68 -5.91 -5.29 2.96
CA LEU A 68 -5.84 -4.01 3.66
C LEU A 68 -4.46 -3.37 3.46
N ARG A 69 -4.43 -2.13 2.96
CA ARG A 69 -3.23 -1.29 2.89
C ARG A 69 -3.45 -0.02 3.70
N VAL A 70 -2.43 0.44 4.42
CA VAL A 70 -2.53 1.65 5.27
C VAL A 70 -1.30 2.53 5.12
N VAL A 71 -1.54 3.83 4.96
CA VAL A 71 -0.52 4.88 5.02
C VAL A 71 -0.90 5.95 6.05
N GLU A 72 0.09 6.68 6.52
CA GLU A 72 -0.07 7.86 7.37
C GLU A 72 0.48 9.07 6.64
N VAL A 73 -0.24 10.19 6.69
CA VAL A 73 0.24 11.45 6.11
C VAL A 73 1.37 11.97 7.00
N ILE A 74 2.45 12.43 6.38
CA ILE A 74 3.61 13.02 7.07
C ILE A 74 3.30 14.47 7.43
#